data_AF-A0A8H9WBC7-F1
#
_entry.id   AF-A0A8H9WBC7-F1
#
_cell.length_a   1.000
_cell.length_b   1.000
_cell.length_c   1.000
_cell.angle_alpha   90.00
_cell.angle_beta   90.00
_cell.angle_gamma   90.00
#
_symmetry.space_group_name_H-M   'P 1'
#
loop_
_entity.id
_entity.type
_entity.pdbx_description
1 polymer ?
#
loop_
_entity_poly.entity_id
_entity_poly.type
_entity_poly.pdbx_seq_one_letter_code
_entity_poly.pdbx_strand_id
1 'polypeptide(L)'
;QIKKLGGKPFLTDANTLYTGHRSNAVDHLINAYLNGFTYEVTGAPVIIADGLRGSDEIKVKIDGNYVKEAKIGAAIALADAIVAVTHFKGHEATGFGGTIKNVGMGSASRAGKMEQHSESKPYVVEEKCVACGTCAKFCPVGAITVTKVAKIDYEKCIGCGQCIAMCSYGAMSPKWDSSSDSLSKKMAEYAKAVLKDKKAVFISFIMNISPDCDCWNMNKPPVAPDIGIAVSTDPVALDQACIDLVLQKTGKDPFLEVHPDVTWKTQLEYAEEIGLGTREYELVKVACDLK
;
A
#
# COMPACT_ATOMS: atom_id res chain seq x y z
N GLN A 1 -20.46 7.09 12.89
CA GLN A 1 -20.45 6.31 14.15
C GLN A 1 -19.24 6.66 15.02
N ILE A 2 -18.00 6.65 14.48
CA ILE A 2 -16.76 6.97 15.22
C ILE A 2 -16.86 8.27 16.06
N LYS A 3 -17.31 9.39 15.46
CA LYS A 3 -17.50 10.65 16.19
C LYS A 3 -18.49 10.55 17.36
N LYS A 4 -19.56 9.74 17.22
CA LYS A 4 -20.56 9.53 18.28
C LYS A 4 -19.96 8.81 19.49
N LEU A 5 -18.93 8.00 19.28
CA LEU A 5 -18.15 7.32 20.31
C LEU A 5 -17.00 8.18 20.86
N GLY A 6 -16.93 9.47 20.50
CA GLY A 6 -15.89 10.41 20.96
C GLY A 6 -14.58 10.38 20.17
N GLY A 7 -14.49 9.56 19.11
CA GLY A 7 -13.30 9.49 18.26
C GLY A 7 -13.14 10.72 17.35
N LYS A 8 -11.90 11.00 16.94
CA LYS A 8 -11.53 12.09 16.02
C LYS A 8 -11.02 11.52 14.69
N PRO A 9 -11.90 11.09 13.77
CA PRO A 9 -11.50 10.41 12.55
C PRO A 9 -10.88 11.38 11.54
N PHE A 10 -9.93 10.87 10.76
CA PHE A 10 -9.45 11.46 9.52
C PHE A 10 -9.38 10.35 8.45
N LEU A 11 -9.58 10.72 7.18
CA LEU A 11 -9.32 9.84 6.05
C LEU A 11 -7.87 10.00 5.64
N THR A 12 -7.25 8.93 5.14
CA THR A 12 -5.83 8.98 4.83
C THR A 12 -5.42 8.04 3.72
N ASP A 13 -4.37 8.43 3.02
CA ASP A 13 -3.58 7.63 2.08
C ASP A 13 -2.13 8.12 2.16
N ALA A 14 -1.17 7.35 1.69
CA ALA A 14 0.24 7.74 1.59
C ALA A 14 0.66 7.89 0.12
N ASN A 15 1.60 8.78 -0.15
CA ASN A 15 2.01 9.11 -1.51
C ASN A 15 2.53 7.88 -2.29
N THR A 16 2.23 7.84 -3.59
CA THR A 16 2.64 6.76 -4.47
C THR A 16 4.14 6.81 -4.79
N LEU A 17 4.72 5.64 -5.04
CA LEU A 17 6.12 5.54 -5.43
C LEU A 17 6.35 6.11 -6.84
N TYR A 18 5.43 5.82 -7.76
CA TYR A 18 5.39 6.35 -9.12
C TYR A 18 4.88 7.80 -9.16
N THR A 19 5.25 8.53 -10.21
CA THR A 19 4.82 9.91 -10.46
C THR A 19 3.36 9.97 -10.91
N GLY A 20 2.60 10.94 -10.41
CA GLY A 20 1.21 11.17 -10.79
C GLY A 20 0.49 12.03 -9.76
N HIS A 21 -0.85 12.13 -9.86
CA HIS A 21 -1.66 12.95 -8.95
C HIS A 21 -1.65 12.47 -7.49
N ARG A 22 -1.01 11.34 -7.16
CA ARG A 22 -0.86 10.83 -5.79
C ARG A 22 0.58 10.82 -5.29
N SER A 23 1.53 11.43 -6.03
CA SER A 23 2.96 11.35 -5.69
C SER A 23 3.44 12.48 -4.77
N ASN A 24 2.60 13.46 -4.47
CA ASN A 24 2.85 14.53 -3.48
C ASN A 24 1.52 14.98 -2.85
N ALA A 25 1.57 15.55 -1.64
CA ALA A 25 0.35 15.82 -0.90
C ALA A 25 -0.59 16.86 -1.54
N VAL A 26 -0.07 17.84 -2.28
CA VAL A 26 -0.90 18.90 -2.88
C VAL A 26 -1.79 18.30 -3.96
N ASP A 27 -1.19 17.62 -4.94
CA ASP A 27 -1.94 16.98 -6.01
C ASP A 27 -2.83 15.85 -5.46
N HIS A 28 -2.35 15.15 -4.42
CA HIS A 28 -3.09 14.05 -3.81
C HIS A 28 -4.36 14.53 -3.12
N LEU A 29 -4.31 15.65 -2.39
CA LEU A 29 -5.48 16.28 -1.79
C LEU A 29 -6.46 16.78 -2.86
N ILE A 30 -5.96 17.44 -3.91
CA ILE A 30 -6.81 17.88 -5.03
C ILE A 30 -7.52 16.67 -5.67
N ASN A 31 -6.79 15.58 -5.91
CA ASN A 31 -7.36 14.34 -6.44
C ASN A 31 -8.40 13.74 -5.49
N ALA A 32 -8.14 13.73 -4.18
CA ALA A 32 -9.11 13.28 -3.19
C ALA A 32 -10.40 14.12 -3.25
N TYR A 33 -10.30 15.45 -3.36
CA TYR A 33 -11.45 16.34 -3.46
C TYR A 33 -12.26 16.12 -4.73
N LEU A 34 -11.60 15.91 -5.88
CA LEU A 34 -12.25 15.58 -7.15
C LEU A 34 -13.04 14.26 -7.07
N ASN A 35 -12.64 13.34 -6.18
CA ASN A 35 -13.32 12.08 -5.92
C ASN A 35 -14.33 12.16 -4.76
N GLY A 36 -14.65 13.35 -4.26
CA GLY A 36 -15.66 13.56 -3.22
C GLY A 36 -15.17 13.35 -1.79
N PHE A 37 -13.86 13.17 -1.57
CA PHE A 37 -13.28 13.08 -0.23
C PHE A 37 -13.03 14.47 0.36
N THR A 38 -14.09 15.30 0.43
CA THR A 38 -14.03 16.59 1.13
C THR A 38 -14.62 16.46 2.52
N TYR A 39 -14.32 17.43 3.39
CA TYR A 39 -14.84 17.43 4.76
C TYR A 39 -16.37 17.54 4.78
N GLU A 40 -16.95 18.28 3.84
CA GLU A 40 -18.39 18.52 3.72
C GLU A 40 -19.15 17.23 3.39
N VAL A 41 -18.54 16.34 2.59
CA VAL A 41 -19.15 15.07 2.17
C VAL A 41 -18.92 13.97 3.22
N THR A 42 -17.69 13.83 3.69
CA THR A 42 -17.27 12.69 4.52
C THR A 42 -17.41 12.96 6.02
N GLY A 43 -17.45 14.23 6.41
CA GLY A 43 -17.35 14.66 7.80
C GLY A 43 -15.98 14.39 8.42
N ALA A 44 -14.95 14.00 7.67
CA ALA A 44 -13.61 13.75 8.20
C ALA A 44 -12.56 14.41 7.30
N PRO A 45 -11.55 15.11 7.86
CA PRO A 45 -10.51 15.69 7.03
C PRO A 45 -9.67 14.60 6.36
N VAL A 46 -9.12 14.90 5.19
CA VAL A 46 -8.13 14.05 4.53
C VAL A 46 -6.74 14.47 4.98
N ILE A 47 -5.91 13.52 5.39
CA ILE A 47 -4.51 13.72 5.75
C ILE A 47 -3.66 12.80 4.91
N ILE A 48 -2.69 13.34 4.18
CA ILE A 48 -1.71 12.53 3.46
C ILE A 48 -0.64 12.06 4.46
N ALA A 49 -0.61 10.76 4.73
CA ALA A 49 0.02 10.21 5.92
C ALA A 49 1.52 10.43 6.00
N ASP A 50 2.18 10.50 4.84
CA ASP A 50 3.63 10.61 4.68
C ASP A 50 4.09 12.01 4.21
N GLY A 51 3.24 13.02 4.41
CA GLY A 51 3.62 14.42 4.28
C GLY A 51 3.73 14.91 2.84
N LEU A 52 4.31 16.10 2.67
CA LEU A 52 4.28 16.83 1.39
C LEU A 52 4.91 16.04 0.24
N ARG A 53 6.02 15.34 0.50
CA ARG A 53 6.82 14.63 -0.51
C ARG A 53 6.90 13.11 -0.29
N GLY A 54 6.18 12.59 0.69
CA GLY A 54 6.25 11.17 1.04
C GLY A 54 7.45 10.78 1.90
N SER A 55 8.02 11.75 2.63
CA SER A 55 9.19 11.59 3.51
C SER A 55 8.85 11.57 5.00
N ASP A 56 7.62 11.94 5.39
CA ASP A 56 7.24 12.03 6.80
C ASP A 56 6.86 10.64 7.30
N GLU A 57 7.83 9.95 7.88
CA GLU A 57 7.70 8.55 8.28
C GLU A 57 8.12 8.31 9.73
N ILE A 58 7.50 7.31 10.34
CA ILE A 58 7.94 6.72 11.61
C ILE A 58 8.38 5.29 11.33
N LYS A 59 9.58 4.96 11.81
CA LYS A 59 10.12 3.60 11.72
C LYS A 59 9.56 2.75 12.85
N VAL A 60 8.83 1.70 12.50
CA VAL A 60 8.26 0.76 13.47
C VAL A 60 9.04 -0.55 13.40
N LYS A 61 9.66 -0.91 14.53
CA LYS A 61 10.43 -2.15 14.66
C LYS A 61 9.50 -3.37 14.77
N ILE A 62 9.67 -4.32 13.86
CA ILE A 62 8.90 -5.59 13.82
C ILE A 62 9.77 -6.85 13.79
N ASP A 63 11.08 -6.71 13.58
CA ASP A 63 12.04 -7.80 13.48
C ASP A 63 11.57 -8.97 12.58
N GLY A 64 10.99 -8.62 11.42
CA GLY A 64 10.56 -9.59 10.41
C GLY A 64 11.74 -10.30 9.74
N ASN A 65 11.43 -11.29 8.92
CA ASN A 65 12.42 -12.01 8.12
C ASN A 65 13.02 -11.10 7.04
N TYR A 66 12.24 -10.18 6.47
CA TYR A 66 12.68 -9.28 5.40
C TYR A 66 12.81 -7.82 5.86
N VAL A 67 11.91 -7.36 6.72
CA VAL A 67 11.79 -5.98 7.18
C VAL A 67 12.06 -5.91 8.67
N LYS A 68 13.17 -5.27 9.05
CA LYS A 68 13.52 -5.06 10.46
C LYS A 68 12.79 -3.86 11.06
N GLU A 69 12.69 -2.78 10.28
CA GLU A 69 12.01 -1.54 10.64
C GLU A 69 11.16 -1.06 9.46
N ALA A 70 9.84 -1.13 9.59
CA ALA A 70 8.91 -0.69 8.56
C ALA A 70 8.78 0.83 8.57
N LYS A 71 8.83 1.47 7.39
CA LYS A 71 8.73 2.93 7.22
C LYS A 71 7.26 3.30 6.96
N ILE A 72 6.54 3.68 8.02
CA ILE A 72 5.10 3.94 7.97
C ILE A 72 4.86 5.45 7.92
N GLY A 73 3.90 5.91 7.12
CA GLY A 73 3.48 7.31 7.10
C GLY A 73 3.12 7.79 8.51
N ALA A 74 3.71 8.91 8.94
CA ALA A 74 3.68 9.37 10.31
C ALA A 74 2.25 9.48 10.88
N ALA A 75 1.28 9.97 10.10
CA ALA A 75 -0.10 10.10 10.57
C ALA A 75 -0.75 8.73 10.90
N ILE A 76 -0.45 7.68 10.13
CA ILE A 76 -0.96 6.33 10.37
C ILE A 76 -0.23 5.69 11.56
N ALA A 77 1.08 5.86 11.65
CA ALA A 77 1.87 5.34 12.77
C ALA A 77 1.42 5.93 14.11
N LEU A 78 0.99 7.20 14.14
CA LEU A 78 0.49 7.89 15.34
C LEU A 78 -1.00 7.67 15.63
N ALA A 79 -1.77 7.06 14.72
CA ALA A 79 -3.20 6.84 14.93
C ALA A 79 -3.48 5.81 16.03
N ASP A 80 -4.50 6.02 16.86
CA ASP A 80 -4.86 5.10 17.95
C ASP A 80 -5.56 3.81 17.47
N ALA A 81 -6.26 3.89 16.34
CA ALA A 81 -7.02 2.80 15.75
C ALA A 81 -7.12 2.94 14.23
N ILE A 82 -7.32 1.81 13.54
CA ILE A 82 -7.41 1.74 12.08
C ILE A 82 -8.82 1.26 11.68
N VAL A 83 -9.41 1.95 10.71
CA VAL A 83 -10.58 1.46 9.96
C VAL A 83 -10.14 1.34 8.51
N ALA A 84 -9.82 0.13 8.06
CA ALA A 84 -9.38 -0.06 6.68
C ALA A 84 -10.60 -0.29 5.79
N VAL A 85 -10.73 0.52 4.75
CA VAL A 85 -11.75 0.35 3.71
C VAL A 85 -11.03 -0.06 2.44
N THR A 86 -11.28 -1.28 2.00
CA THR A 86 -10.55 -1.97 0.94
C THR A 86 -11.46 -2.24 -0.24
N HIS A 87 -10.98 -1.97 -1.44
CA HIS A 87 -11.52 -2.57 -2.66
C HIS A 87 -10.75 -3.88 -2.91
N PHE A 88 -11.45 -5.02 -2.89
CA PHE A 88 -10.87 -6.33 -3.15
C PHE A 88 -10.81 -6.58 -4.66
N LYS A 89 -9.59 -6.70 -5.19
CA LYS A 89 -9.35 -6.72 -6.65
C LYS A 89 -8.13 -7.58 -7.04
N GLY A 90 -7.86 -7.78 -8.33
CA GLY A 90 -6.69 -8.49 -8.85
C GLY A 90 -5.38 -7.69 -8.82
N HIS A 91 -4.22 -8.33 -8.76
CA HIS A 91 -2.92 -7.65 -8.79
C HIS A 91 -1.90 -8.46 -9.58
N GLU A 92 -1.27 -7.80 -10.54
CA GLU A 92 -0.32 -8.36 -11.50
C GLU A 92 0.94 -8.97 -10.89
N ALA A 93 1.27 -8.64 -9.63
CA ALA A 93 2.45 -9.19 -8.94
C ALA A 93 2.11 -9.99 -7.67
N THR A 94 0.85 -10.00 -7.23
CA THR A 94 0.48 -10.61 -5.92
C THR A 94 -0.82 -11.42 -5.98
N GLY A 95 -1.37 -11.63 -7.17
CA GLY A 95 -2.61 -12.36 -7.43
C GLY A 95 -3.82 -11.46 -7.17
N PHE A 96 -3.98 -10.99 -5.94
CA PHE A 96 -4.98 -10.00 -5.57
C PHE A 96 -4.38 -8.87 -4.73
N GLY A 97 -5.10 -7.75 -4.63
CA GLY A 97 -4.87 -6.71 -3.63
C GLY A 97 -6.08 -6.60 -2.72
N GLY A 98 -5.89 -6.96 -1.45
CA GLY A 98 -6.90 -6.91 -0.41
C GLY A 98 -6.47 -6.03 0.75
N THR A 99 -6.97 -6.39 1.93
CA THR A 99 -6.76 -5.71 3.20
C THR A 99 -5.28 -5.67 3.56
N ILE A 100 -4.54 -6.76 3.38
CA ILE A 100 -3.11 -6.81 3.70
C ILE A 100 -2.34 -5.81 2.83
N LYS A 101 -2.64 -5.72 1.53
CA LYS A 101 -2.03 -4.71 0.65
C LYS A 101 -2.43 -3.29 1.05
N ASN A 102 -3.70 -3.07 1.36
CA ASN A 102 -4.20 -1.75 1.77
C ASN A 102 -3.50 -1.26 3.04
N VAL A 103 -3.51 -2.09 4.09
CA VAL A 103 -2.92 -1.75 5.39
C VAL A 103 -1.40 -1.72 5.31
N GLY A 104 -0.75 -2.72 4.70
CA GLY A 104 0.70 -2.80 4.62
C GLY A 104 1.31 -1.78 3.65
N MET A 105 1.08 -1.97 2.35
CA MET A 105 1.66 -1.11 1.32
C MET A 105 1.03 0.29 1.32
N GLY A 106 -0.29 0.40 1.50
CA GLY A 106 -0.99 1.69 1.50
C GLY A 106 -0.54 2.62 2.63
N SER A 107 -0.12 2.07 3.78
CA SER A 107 0.38 2.87 4.90
C SER A 107 1.87 3.20 4.85
N ALA A 108 2.62 2.57 3.94
CA ALA A 108 4.06 2.79 3.84
C ALA A 108 4.39 4.16 3.25
N SER A 109 5.48 4.80 3.69
CA SER A 109 6.03 5.99 3.02
C SER A 109 6.53 5.64 1.61
N ARG A 110 6.92 6.63 0.81
CA ARG A 110 7.56 6.34 -0.50
C ARG A 110 8.82 5.48 -0.35
N ALA A 111 9.61 5.69 0.68
CA ALA A 111 10.77 4.85 0.99
C ALA A 111 10.37 3.44 1.42
N GLY A 112 9.27 3.29 2.18
CA GLY A 112 8.76 1.97 2.57
C GLY A 112 8.14 1.19 1.41
N LYS A 113 7.47 1.88 0.47
CA LYS A 113 6.99 1.30 -0.78
C LYS A 113 8.15 0.85 -1.66
N MET A 114 9.25 1.62 -1.71
CA MET A 114 10.46 1.19 -2.42
C MET A 114 11.02 -0.12 -1.83
N GLU A 115 11.14 -0.21 -0.51
CA GLU A 115 11.69 -1.41 0.16
C GLU A 115 10.88 -2.67 -0.14
N GLN A 116 9.56 -2.53 -0.30
CA GLN A 116 8.68 -3.61 -0.71
C GLN A 116 8.87 -4.02 -2.18
N HIS A 117 9.20 -3.09 -3.07
CA HIS A 117 9.26 -3.32 -4.52
C HIS A 117 10.66 -3.58 -5.09
N SER A 118 11.73 -3.32 -4.33
CA SER A 118 13.10 -3.42 -4.82
C SER A 118 14.00 -4.23 -3.89
N GLU A 119 14.84 -5.06 -4.49
CA GLU A 119 16.00 -5.68 -3.83
C GLU A 119 17.29 -4.88 -4.11
N SER A 120 17.21 -3.86 -4.97
CA SER A 120 18.35 -3.07 -5.44
C SER A 120 18.33 -1.62 -4.94
N LYS A 121 19.51 -1.00 -5.04
CA LYS A 121 19.68 0.45 -4.84
C LYS A 121 19.00 1.23 -5.98
N PRO A 122 18.50 2.45 -5.70
CA PRO A 122 17.78 3.25 -6.70
C PRO A 122 18.72 3.69 -7.82
N TYR A 123 18.18 4.08 -8.97
CA TYR A 123 18.96 4.59 -10.11
C TYR A 123 18.45 5.95 -10.57
N VAL A 124 19.26 6.62 -11.40
CA VAL A 124 18.94 7.93 -11.96
C VAL A 124 18.43 7.78 -13.38
N VAL A 125 17.25 8.34 -13.67
CA VAL A 125 16.73 8.53 -15.03
C VAL A 125 17.27 9.86 -15.54
N GLU A 126 18.36 9.80 -16.31
CA GLU A 126 19.12 10.99 -16.71
C GLU A 126 18.26 12.00 -17.46
N GLU A 127 17.34 11.55 -18.33
CA GLU A 127 16.49 12.45 -19.13
C GLU A 127 15.55 13.32 -18.29
N LYS A 128 15.20 12.89 -17.08
CA LYS A 128 14.33 13.63 -16.15
C LYS A 128 15.11 14.50 -15.17
N CYS A 129 16.43 14.36 -15.12
CA CYS A 129 17.25 15.05 -14.14
C CYS A 129 17.53 16.49 -14.56
N VAL A 130 17.02 17.45 -13.79
CA VAL A 130 17.29 18.89 -14.01
C VAL A 130 18.47 19.43 -13.17
N ALA A 131 19.30 18.54 -12.63
CA ALA A 131 20.47 18.89 -11.80
C ALA A 131 20.19 19.80 -10.58
N CYS A 132 18.99 19.80 -10.02
CA CYS A 132 18.60 20.71 -8.92
C CYS A 132 19.30 20.45 -7.57
N GLY A 133 20.07 19.36 -7.42
CA GLY A 133 20.81 19.06 -6.18
C GLY A 133 19.98 18.54 -5.00
N THR A 134 18.64 18.51 -5.08
CA THR A 134 17.77 18.11 -3.96
C THR A 134 18.07 16.70 -3.45
N CYS A 135 18.29 15.73 -4.35
CA CYS A 135 18.61 14.35 -3.97
C CYS A 135 19.93 14.25 -3.18
N ALA A 136 20.95 15.04 -3.54
CA ALA A 136 22.21 15.10 -2.81
C ALA A 136 22.04 15.74 -1.42
N LYS A 137 21.28 16.84 -1.33
CA LYS A 137 21.00 17.53 -0.06
C LYS A 137 20.35 16.61 0.98
N PHE A 138 19.45 15.73 0.57
CA PHE A 138 18.71 14.83 1.45
C PHE A 138 19.31 13.43 1.56
N CYS A 139 20.49 13.19 0.98
CA CYS A 139 21.17 11.91 1.12
C CYS A 139 21.84 11.82 2.51
N PRO A 140 21.41 10.92 3.41
CA PRO A 140 21.92 10.88 4.78
C PRO A 140 23.40 10.46 4.88
N VAL A 141 23.91 9.83 3.83
CA VAL A 141 25.27 9.27 3.76
C VAL A 141 26.13 9.96 2.68
N GLY A 142 25.64 11.08 2.11
CA GLY A 142 26.40 11.84 1.11
C GLY A 142 26.78 11.05 -0.15
N ALA A 143 25.98 10.04 -0.52
CA ALA A 143 26.26 9.14 -1.65
C ALA A 143 25.90 9.71 -3.02
N ILE A 144 25.44 10.96 -3.13
CA ILE A 144 24.97 11.52 -4.40
C ILE A 144 25.75 12.79 -4.73
N THR A 145 26.29 12.82 -5.94
CA THR A 145 26.93 14.01 -6.53
C THR A 145 26.08 14.52 -7.69
N VAL A 146 26.02 15.84 -7.88
CA VAL A 146 25.23 16.45 -8.95
C VAL A 146 26.13 17.42 -9.71
N THR A 147 26.32 17.14 -11.00
CA THR A 147 27.00 18.07 -11.93
C THR A 147 26.01 18.47 -13.02
N LYS A 148 26.04 17.83 -14.18
CA LYS A 148 25.00 17.96 -15.22
C LYS A 148 23.81 17.02 -14.99
N VAL A 149 24.08 15.86 -14.39
CA VAL A 149 23.10 14.87 -13.94
C VAL A 149 23.50 14.37 -12.55
N ALA A 150 22.54 13.86 -11.80
CA ALA A 150 22.82 13.20 -10.53
C ALA A 150 23.55 11.87 -10.77
N LYS A 151 24.51 11.54 -9.91
CA LYS A 151 25.21 10.25 -9.90
C LYS A 151 25.26 9.70 -8.47
N ILE A 152 24.96 8.41 -8.34
CA ILE A 152 24.94 7.70 -7.06
C ILE A 152 26.25 6.91 -6.92
N ASP A 153 26.95 7.15 -5.82
CA ASP A 153 28.02 6.29 -5.32
C ASP A 153 27.39 5.08 -4.63
N TYR A 154 27.38 3.94 -5.33
CA TYR A 154 26.74 2.73 -4.84
C TYR A 154 27.48 2.06 -3.68
N GLU A 155 28.76 2.36 -3.46
CA GLU A 155 29.50 1.85 -2.30
C GLU A 155 29.02 2.53 -1.02
N LYS A 156 28.71 3.82 -1.10
CA LYS A 156 28.17 4.59 0.05
C LYS A 156 26.65 4.46 0.21
N CYS A 157 25.93 4.23 -0.88
CA CYS A 157 24.47 4.22 -0.86
C CYS A 157 23.93 3.07 -0.01
N ILE A 158 23.12 3.40 1.00
CA ILE A 158 22.46 2.43 1.89
C ILE A 158 21.05 2.03 1.45
N GLY A 159 20.61 2.43 0.24
CA GLY A 159 19.29 2.04 -0.30
C GLY A 159 18.07 2.66 0.39
N CYS A 160 18.24 3.71 1.20
CA CYS A 160 17.15 4.26 2.05
C CYS A 160 15.96 4.91 1.32
N GLY A 161 15.99 5.09 -0.01
CA GLY A 161 14.87 5.64 -0.78
C GLY A 161 14.57 7.15 -0.63
N GLN A 162 15.26 7.87 0.26
CA GLN A 162 15.01 9.31 0.50
C GLN A 162 15.17 10.17 -0.76
N CYS A 163 16.12 9.82 -1.62
CA CYS A 163 16.29 10.51 -2.90
C CYS A 163 15.08 10.37 -3.85
N ILE A 164 14.36 9.24 -3.80
CA ILE A 164 13.12 9.04 -4.56
C ILE A 164 12.00 9.92 -3.98
N ALA A 165 11.83 9.91 -2.66
CA ALA A 165 10.84 10.72 -1.97
C ALA A 165 11.01 12.21 -2.33
N MET A 166 12.26 12.70 -2.32
CA MET A 166 12.54 14.13 -2.49
C MET A 166 12.61 14.62 -3.94
N CYS A 167 12.67 13.72 -4.93
CA CYS A 167 12.77 14.09 -6.34
C CYS A 167 11.39 14.44 -6.94
N SER A 168 11.12 15.74 -7.12
CA SER A 168 9.88 16.23 -7.76
C SER A 168 9.80 16.00 -9.27
N TYR A 169 10.92 15.63 -9.90
CA TYR A 169 11.00 15.42 -11.36
C TYR A 169 10.92 13.94 -11.75
N GLY A 170 10.83 13.04 -10.77
CA GLY A 170 10.83 11.58 -11.04
C GLY A 170 12.13 11.07 -11.65
N ALA A 171 13.25 11.77 -11.43
CA ALA A 171 14.57 11.40 -11.92
C ALA A 171 15.27 10.35 -11.04
N MET A 172 14.79 10.12 -9.82
CA MET A 172 15.26 9.05 -8.93
C MET A 172 14.20 7.95 -8.93
N SER A 173 14.56 6.74 -9.34
CA SER A 173 13.62 5.63 -9.52
C SER A 173 14.06 4.37 -8.76
N PRO A 174 13.12 3.61 -8.20
CA PRO A 174 13.39 2.27 -7.69
C PRO A 174 13.64 1.32 -8.87
N LYS A 175 14.34 0.20 -8.62
CA LYS A 175 14.23 -0.95 -9.53
C LYS A 175 13.01 -1.77 -9.12
N TRP A 176 12.24 -2.22 -10.10
CA TRP A 176 11.07 -3.07 -9.87
C TRP A 176 11.49 -4.54 -9.99
N ASP A 177 12.41 -4.95 -9.12
CA ASP A 177 13.12 -6.24 -9.19
C ASP A 177 12.84 -7.16 -8.01
N SER A 178 11.91 -6.80 -7.11
CA SER A 178 11.38 -7.73 -6.12
C SER A 178 10.56 -8.82 -6.79
N SER A 179 10.78 -10.06 -6.39
CA SER A 179 9.90 -11.17 -6.79
C SER A 179 8.51 -11.01 -6.18
N SER A 180 7.51 -11.63 -6.81
CA SER A 180 6.13 -11.72 -6.28
C SER A 180 6.09 -12.28 -4.86
N ASP A 181 6.96 -13.25 -4.56
CA ASP A 181 7.10 -13.87 -3.24
C ASP A 181 7.63 -12.86 -2.20
N SER A 182 8.76 -12.22 -2.48
CA SER A 182 9.37 -11.23 -1.58
C SER A 182 8.42 -10.04 -1.35
N LEU A 183 7.78 -9.55 -2.41
CA LEU A 183 6.82 -8.45 -2.33
C LEU A 183 5.63 -8.82 -1.43
N SER A 184 5.07 -10.02 -1.62
CA SER A 184 3.94 -10.52 -0.83
C SER A 184 4.29 -10.61 0.66
N LYS A 185 5.49 -11.12 0.98
CA LYS A 185 5.97 -11.28 2.36
C LYS A 185 6.28 -9.95 3.03
N LYS A 186 6.98 -9.04 2.33
CA LYS A 186 7.26 -7.69 2.83
C LYS A 186 5.98 -6.90 3.08
N MET A 187 4.95 -7.03 2.23
CA MET A 187 3.64 -6.41 2.47
C MET A 187 2.97 -6.92 3.76
N ALA A 188 3.01 -8.23 4.02
CA ALA A 188 2.45 -8.81 5.24
C ALA A 188 3.19 -8.31 6.50
N GLU A 189 4.52 -8.23 6.44
CA GLU A 189 5.33 -7.63 7.52
C GLU A 189 5.00 -6.15 7.74
N TYR A 190 4.83 -5.37 6.68
CA TYR A 190 4.38 -3.98 6.77
C TYR A 190 2.99 -3.87 7.40
N ALA A 191 2.05 -4.75 7.05
CA ALA A 191 0.73 -4.77 7.67
C ALA A 191 0.83 -5.08 9.17
N LYS A 192 1.69 -6.04 9.56
CA LYS A 192 1.99 -6.34 10.97
C LYS A 192 2.57 -5.13 11.70
N ALA A 193 3.45 -4.36 11.07
CA ALA A 193 3.99 -3.13 11.66
C ALA A 193 2.93 -2.07 11.89
N VAL A 194 2.03 -1.87 10.93
CA VAL A 194 0.96 -0.87 11.00
C VAL A 194 -0.02 -1.20 12.12
N LEU A 195 -0.36 -2.48 12.27
CA LEU A 195 -1.35 -2.95 13.26
C LEU A 195 -0.77 -3.17 14.65
N LYS A 196 0.56 -3.11 14.80
CA LYS A 196 1.24 -3.28 16.08
C LYS A 196 0.67 -2.29 17.10
N ASP A 197 0.14 -2.83 18.20
CA ASP A 197 -0.46 -2.10 19.32
C ASP A 197 -1.66 -1.21 18.95
N LYS A 198 -2.34 -1.49 17.82
CA LYS A 198 -3.55 -0.75 17.37
C LYS A 198 -4.77 -1.66 17.34
N LYS A 199 -5.93 -1.09 17.68
CA LYS A 199 -7.22 -1.72 17.38
C LYS A 199 -7.57 -1.47 15.92
N ALA A 200 -8.09 -2.48 15.24
CA ALA A 200 -8.46 -2.35 13.84
C ALA A 200 -9.77 -3.06 13.50
N VAL A 201 -10.48 -2.51 12.51
CA VAL A 201 -11.58 -3.16 11.81
C VAL A 201 -11.36 -2.99 10.31
N PHE A 202 -11.65 -4.04 9.57
CA PHE A 202 -11.38 -4.13 8.14
C PHE A 202 -12.68 -4.37 7.40
N ILE A 203 -12.91 -3.60 6.35
CA ILE A 203 -14.11 -3.64 5.51
C ILE A 203 -13.64 -3.82 4.07
N SER A 204 -14.01 -4.92 3.43
CA SER A 204 -13.67 -5.23 2.04
C SER A 204 -14.90 -5.20 1.16
N PHE A 205 -14.85 -4.36 0.13
CA PHE A 205 -15.81 -4.30 -0.96
C PHE A 205 -15.39 -5.27 -2.05
N ILE A 206 -16.21 -6.29 -2.30
CA ILE A 206 -15.97 -7.37 -3.26
C ILE A 206 -16.92 -7.14 -4.45
N MET A 207 -16.61 -6.11 -5.23
CA MET A 207 -17.41 -5.63 -6.36
C MET A 207 -16.49 -4.97 -7.38
N ASN A 208 -16.90 -4.93 -8.65
CA ASN A 208 -16.11 -4.38 -9.75
C ASN A 208 -14.67 -4.91 -9.78
N ILE A 209 -14.52 -6.22 -9.55
CA ILE A 209 -13.25 -6.90 -9.27
C ILE A 209 -12.35 -6.84 -10.50
N SER A 210 -11.45 -5.85 -10.56
CA SER A 210 -10.51 -5.66 -11.66
C SER A 210 -9.47 -6.79 -11.74
N PRO A 211 -8.93 -7.10 -12.93
CA PRO A 211 -7.82 -8.06 -13.06
C PRO A 211 -6.48 -7.50 -12.56
N ASP A 212 -6.31 -6.19 -12.65
CA ASP A 212 -5.05 -5.48 -12.39
C ASP A 212 -5.22 -4.51 -11.22
N CYS A 213 -4.12 -4.00 -10.67
CA CYS A 213 -4.22 -3.04 -9.58
C CYS A 213 -4.88 -1.71 -10.00
N ASP A 214 -5.69 -1.12 -9.11
CA ASP A 214 -6.26 0.24 -9.29
C ASP A 214 -5.22 1.37 -9.38
N CYS A 215 -3.93 1.04 -9.32
CA CYS A 215 -2.84 1.95 -9.58
C CYS A 215 -2.67 2.24 -11.07
N TRP A 216 -3.18 1.36 -11.95
CA TRP A 216 -3.15 1.54 -13.39
C TRP A 216 -4.11 2.65 -13.84
N ASN A 217 -3.70 3.38 -14.88
CA ASN A 217 -4.50 4.45 -15.49
C ASN A 217 -5.62 3.92 -16.41
N MET A 218 -5.75 2.61 -16.53
CA MET A 218 -6.76 1.92 -17.31
C MET A 218 -7.23 0.70 -16.52
N ASN A 219 -8.49 0.33 -16.69
CA ASN A 219 -9.05 -0.86 -16.09
C ASN A 219 -9.67 -1.74 -17.18
N LYS A 220 -9.49 -3.05 -17.04
CA LYS A 220 -10.12 -4.06 -17.91
C LYS A 220 -11.47 -4.47 -17.30
N PRO A 221 -12.35 -5.16 -18.04
CA PRO A 221 -13.60 -5.68 -17.50
C PRO A 221 -13.37 -6.53 -16.23
N PRO A 222 -14.30 -6.49 -15.26
CA PRO A 222 -14.19 -7.29 -14.04
C PRO A 222 -14.04 -8.79 -14.31
N VAL A 223 -13.21 -9.45 -13.51
CA VAL A 223 -12.92 -10.90 -13.64
C VAL A 223 -13.89 -11.79 -12.86
N ALA A 224 -14.74 -11.18 -12.03
CA ALA A 224 -15.74 -11.86 -11.22
C ALA A 224 -16.95 -10.91 -10.99
N PRO A 225 -18.16 -11.48 -10.78
CA PRO A 225 -19.36 -10.67 -10.50
C PRO A 225 -19.27 -10.02 -9.11
N ASP A 226 -20.10 -9.01 -8.88
CA ASP A 226 -20.25 -8.39 -7.57
C ASP A 226 -20.78 -9.40 -6.54
N ILE A 227 -20.13 -9.44 -5.38
CA ILE A 227 -20.43 -10.38 -4.30
C ILE A 227 -21.03 -9.64 -3.09
N GLY A 228 -20.47 -8.48 -2.74
CA GLY A 228 -20.97 -7.67 -1.64
C GLY A 228 -19.86 -7.07 -0.77
N ILE A 229 -20.10 -6.99 0.54
CA ILE A 229 -19.20 -6.40 1.51
C ILE A 229 -18.92 -7.43 2.60
N ALA A 230 -17.65 -7.62 2.95
CA ALA A 230 -17.21 -8.44 4.07
C ALA A 230 -16.53 -7.56 5.13
N VAL A 231 -16.67 -7.93 6.40
CA VAL A 231 -16.12 -7.19 7.53
C VAL A 231 -15.48 -8.16 8.52
N SER A 232 -14.31 -7.82 9.05
CA SER A 232 -13.62 -8.60 10.07
C SER A 232 -12.76 -7.70 10.96
N THR A 233 -12.39 -8.19 12.14
CA THR A 233 -11.30 -7.64 12.95
C THR A 233 -9.96 -8.36 12.73
N ASP A 234 -9.95 -9.41 11.91
CA ASP A 234 -8.74 -10.13 11.47
C ASP A 234 -8.53 -9.89 9.96
N PRO A 235 -7.39 -9.31 9.54
CA PRO A 235 -7.15 -8.94 8.15
C PRO A 235 -6.84 -10.16 7.26
N VAL A 236 -6.27 -11.23 7.82
CA VAL A 236 -5.93 -12.46 7.09
C VAL A 236 -7.20 -13.25 6.82
N ALA A 237 -8.06 -13.39 7.84
CA ALA A 237 -9.34 -14.06 7.73
C ALA A 237 -10.25 -13.35 6.72
N LEU A 238 -10.22 -12.00 6.71
CA LEU A 238 -11.00 -11.22 5.76
C LEU A 238 -10.56 -11.46 4.32
N ASP A 239 -9.26 -11.37 4.04
CA ASP A 239 -8.75 -11.57 2.69
C ASP A 239 -8.93 -13.03 2.23
N GLN A 240 -8.77 -14.01 3.12
CA GLN A 240 -9.07 -15.42 2.85
C GLN A 240 -10.57 -15.63 2.52
N ALA A 241 -11.48 -15.04 3.31
CA ALA A 241 -12.91 -15.09 3.02
C ALA A 241 -13.27 -14.43 1.67
N CYS A 242 -12.63 -13.30 1.34
CA CYS A 242 -12.87 -12.61 0.08
C CYS A 242 -12.46 -13.47 -1.13
N ILE A 243 -11.26 -14.08 -1.10
CA ILE A 243 -10.81 -14.94 -2.21
C ILE A 243 -11.71 -16.18 -2.32
N ASP A 244 -12.07 -16.83 -1.23
CA ASP A 244 -12.92 -18.02 -1.26
C ASP A 244 -14.31 -17.73 -1.83
N LEU A 245 -14.91 -16.59 -1.48
CA LEU A 245 -16.18 -16.15 -2.06
C LEU A 245 -16.06 -15.90 -3.57
N VAL A 246 -14.95 -15.32 -4.03
CA VAL A 246 -14.68 -15.13 -5.46
C VAL A 246 -14.58 -16.48 -6.16
N LEU A 247 -13.74 -17.39 -5.66
CA LEU A 247 -13.57 -18.74 -6.21
C LEU A 247 -14.89 -19.52 -6.26
N GLN A 248 -15.73 -19.40 -5.22
CA GLN A 248 -17.04 -20.03 -5.17
C GLN A 248 -17.97 -19.47 -6.26
N LYS A 249 -17.94 -18.16 -6.52
CA LYS A 249 -18.82 -17.50 -7.51
C LYS A 249 -18.38 -17.73 -8.95
N THR A 250 -17.08 -17.83 -9.20
CA THR A 250 -16.52 -18.06 -10.55
C THR A 250 -16.35 -19.54 -10.88
N GLY A 251 -16.25 -20.41 -9.87
CA GLY A 251 -15.95 -21.83 -10.02
C GLY A 251 -14.48 -22.14 -10.39
N LYS A 252 -13.61 -21.13 -10.40
CA LYS A 252 -12.19 -21.18 -10.79
C LYS A 252 -11.43 -20.00 -10.22
N ASP A 253 -10.11 -19.99 -10.30
CA ASP A 253 -9.29 -18.84 -9.89
C ASP A 253 -9.16 -17.82 -11.03
N PRO A 254 -9.95 -16.71 -11.01
CA PRO A 254 -9.90 -15.74 -12.09
C PRO A 254 -8.58 -14.95 -12.10
N PHE A 255 -7.89 -14.84 -10.95
CA PHE A 255 -6.64 -14.09 -10.84
C PHE A 255 -5.49 -14.87 -11.46
N LEU A 256 -5.47 -16.19 -11.24
CA LEU A 256 -4.51 -17.08 -11.89
C LEU A 256 -4.71 -17.13 -13.42
N GLU A 257 -5.95 -17.00 -13.91
CA GLU A 257 -6.20 -16.95 -15.36
C GLU A 257 -5.61 -15.71 -16.02
N VAL A 258 -5.70 -14.54 -15.36
CA VAL A 258 -5.18 -13.29 -15.92
C VAL A 258 -3.69 -13.09 -15.64
N HIS A 259 -3.16 -13.68 -14.57
CA HIS A 259 -1.75 -13.63 -14.16
C HIS A 259 -1.21 -15.04 -13.82
N PRO A 260 -0.89 -15.88 -14.81
CA PRO A 260 -0.58 -17.31 -14.61
C PRO A 260 0.62 -17.63 -13.72
N ASP A 261 1.60 -16.72 -13.66
CA ASP A 261 2.85 -16.93 -12.92
C ASP A 261 2.81 -16.35 -11.50
N VAL A 262 1.62 -15.94 -11.05
CA VAL A 262 1.46 -15.20 -9.80
C VAL A 262 0.41 -15.87 -8.91
N THR A 263 0.76 -16.04 -7.65
CA THR A 263 -0.14 -16.62 -6.64
C THR A 263 -0.38 -15.66 -5.49
N TRP A 264 -1.63 -15.62 -5.03
CA TRP A 264 -2.03 -14.90 -3.83
C TRP A 264 -1.75 -15.69 -2.54
N LYS A 265 -1.52 -17.01 -2.63
CA LYS A 265 -1.39 -17.91 -1.48
C LYS A 265 -0.23 -17.53 -0.58
N THR A 266 0.91 -17.18 -1.17
CA THR A 266 2.12 -16.76 -0.46
C THR A 266 1.85 -15.66 0.56
N GLN A 267 1.04 -14.66 0.22
CA GLN A 267 0.74 -13.56 1.14
C GLN A 267 -0.03 -14.06 2.36
N LEU A 268 -1.08 -14.87 2.16
CA LEU A 268 -1.93 -15.34 3.25
C LEU A 268 -1.24 -16.37 4.14
N GLU A 269 -0.52 -17.32 3.55
CA GLU A 269 0.26 -18.33 4.28
C GLU A 269 1.32 -17.68 5.16
N TYR A 270 2.08 -16.75 4.59
CA TYR A 270 3.12 -16.05 5.35
C TYR A 270 2.56 -15.10 6.39
N ALA A 271 1.45 -14.42 6.09
CA ALA A 271 0.77 -13.56 7.06
C ALA A 271 0.32 -14.33 8.31
N GLU A 272 -0.23 -15.53 8.13
CA GLU A 272 -0.58 -16.43 9.24
C GLU A 272 0.67 -16.92 9.99
N GLU A 273 1.73 -17.33 9.26
CA GLU A 273 3.01 -17.78 9.85
C GLU A 273 3.62 -16.72 10.79
N ILE A 274 3.59 -15.44 10.39
CA ILE A 274 4.12 -14.36 11.21
C ILE A 274 3.13 -13.87 12.29
N GLY A 275 1.96 -14.49 12.42
CA GLY A 275 0.95 -14.14 13.41
C GLY A 275 0.28 -12.77 13.15
N LEU A 276 0.07 -12.39 11.89
CA LEU A 276 -0.72 -11.21 11.53
C LEU A 276 -2.23 -11.45 11.77
N GLY A 277 -2.66 -12.69 11.67
CA GLY A 277 -4.04 -13.16 11.79
C GLY A 277 -4.12 -14.64 11.47
N THR A 278 -5.31 -15.16 11.22
CA THR A 278 -5.52 -16.55 10.80
C THR A 278 -6.27 -16.65 9.48
N ARG A 279 -6.04 -17.72 8.74
CA ARG A 279 -6.81 -18.08 7.54
C ARG A 279 -8.12 -18.79 7.89
N GLU A 280 -8.31 -19.21 9.14
CA GLU A 280 -9.57 -19.81 9.59
C GLU A 280 -10.62 -18.72 9.83
N TYR A 281 -11.85 -18.96 9.37
CA TYR A 281 -12.95 -18.03 9.56
C TYR A 281 -14.31 -18.74 9.54
N GLU A 282 -15.30 -18.10 10.17
CA GLU A 282 -16.71 -18.47 10.06
C GLU A 282 -17.46 -17.36 9.32
N LEU A 283 -18.18 -17.72 8.25
CA LEU A 283 -19.03 -16.77 7.52
C LEU A 283 -20.38 -16.60 8.22
N VAL A 284 -20.52 -15.48 8.92
CA VAL A 284 -21.81 -15.06 9.49
C VAL A 284 -22.52 -14.11 8.50
N LYS A 285 -23.62 -14.58 7.92
CA LYS A 285 -24.44 -13.74 7.03
C LYS A 285 -25.30 -12.78 7.85
N VAL A 286 -24.89 -11.51 7.87
CA VAL A 286 -25.67 -10.41 8.42
C VAL A 286 -26.47 -9.81 7.27
N ALA A 287 -27.63 -10.39 6.95
CA ALA A 287 -28.41 -9.98 5.80
C ALA A 287 -28.70 -8.47 5.81
N CYS A 288 -28.33 -7.78 4.74
CA CYS A 288 -29.09 -6.63 4.28
C CYS A 288 -30.05 -7.17 3.22
N ASP A 289 -31.22 -7.65 3.65
CA ASP A 289 -32.42 -7.61 2.80
C ASP A 289 -32.74 -6.12 2.57
N LEU A 290 -31.97 -5.46 1.73
CA LEU A 290 -32.36 -4.19 1.14
C LEU A 290 -33.49 -4.53 0.16
N LYS A 291 -34.71 -4.50 0.68
CA LYS A 291 -35.93 -4.41 -0.12
C LYS A 291 -35.87 -3.21 -1.05
#